data_AF-A0AAD3SWY7-F1
#
_entry.id   AF-A0AAD3SWY7-F1
#
_cell.length_a   1.000
_cell.length_b   1.000
_cell.length_c   1.000
_cell.angle_alpha   90.00
_cell.angle_beta   90.00
_cell.angle_gamma   90.00
#
_symmetry.space_group_name_H-M   'P 1'
#
loop_
_entity.id
_entity.type
_entity.pdbx_description
1 polymer ?
#
loop_
_entity_poly.entity_id
_entity_poly.type
_entity_poly.pdbx_seq_one_letter_code
_entity_poly.pdbx_strand_id
1 'polypeptide(L)'
;MQRFTTLIVDMMKKNNMYASQGGPIILSQIENEYGNIDSTYGVAAKPYIKWAANMALSLDTVVPWVMCQQSDAPDPIVLFINQIGAT
;
A
#
# COMPACT_ATOMS: atom_id res chain seq x y z
N MET A 1 9.88 3.57 6.88
CA MET A 1 8.99 2.89 5.93
C MET A 1 9.72 2.50 4.64
N GLN A 2 10.07 3.45 3.75
CA GLN A 2 10.65 3.18 2.42
C GLN A 2 11.76 2.13 2.40
N ARG A 3 12.86 2.30 3.17
CA ARG A 3 13.98 1.34 3.19
C ARG A 3 13.55 -0.10 3.44
N PHE A 4 12.62 -0.32 4.37
CA PHE A 4 12.15 -1.67 4.69
C PHE A 4 11.20 -2.21 3.63
N THR A 5 10.26 -1.39 3.15
CA THR A 5 9.37 -1.76 2.05
C THR A 5 10.15 -2.14 0.79
N THR A 6 11.15 -1.35 0.41
CA THR A 6 12.05 -1.66 -0.71
C THR A 6 12.77 -2.99 -0.50
N LEU A 7 13.34 -3.23 0.69
CA LEU A 7 14.01 -4.50 1.00
C LEU A 7 13.08 -5.70 0.80
N ILE A 8 11.84 -5.62 1.29
CA ILE A 8 10.87 -6.72 1.13
C ILE A 8 10.48 -6.91 -0.34
N VAL A 9 10.16 -5.82 -1.05
CA VAL A 9 9.79 -5.91 -2.48
C VAL A 9 10.94 -6.49 -3.30
N ASP A 10 12.17 -6.03 -3.08
CA ASP A 10 13.35 -6.54 -3.78
C ASP A 10 13.58 -8.02 -3.48
N MET A 11 13.40 -8.44 -2.23
CA MET A 11 13.48 -9.85 -1.84
C MET A 11 12.40 -10.69 -2.52
N MET A 12 11.16 -10.21 -2.59
CA MET A 12 10.06 -10.91 -3.28
C MET A 12 10.32 -11.00 -4.79
N LYS A 13 10.77 -9.90 -5.41
CA LYS A 13 11.15 -9.86 -6.82
C LYS A 13 12.27 -10.85 -7.13
N LYS A 14 13.33 -10.85 -6.32
CA LYS A 14 14.49 -11.75 -6.50
C LYS A 14 14.12 -13.23 -6.44
N ASN A 15 13.06 -13.58 -5.70
CA ASN A 15 12.59 -14.96 -5.54
C ASN A 15 11.37 -15.29 -6.44
N ASN A 16 11.05 -14.45 -7.44
CA ASN A 16 9.93 -14.64 -8.36
C ASN A 16 8.58 -14.84 -7.66
N MET A 17 8.34 -14.10 -6.57
CA MET A 17 7.14 -14.30 -5.75
C MET A 17 5.92 -13.54 -6.28
N TYR A 18 6.09 -12.51 -7.10
CA TYR A 18 4.98 -11.78 -7.71
C TYR A 18 4.34 -12.56 -8.85
N ALA A 19 3.02 -12.44 -9.01
CA ALA A 19 2.26 -13.09 -10.09
C ALA A 19 2.73 -12.66 -11.48
N SER A 20 3.21 -11.42 -11.62
CA SER A 20 3.91 -10.92 -12.81
C SER A 20 5.17 -11.73 -13.18
N GLN A 21 5.73 -12.48 -12.23
CA GLN A 21 6.89 -13.37 -12.39
C GLN A 21 6.51 -14.86 -12.28
N GLY A 22 5.22 -15.20 -12.27
CA GLY A 22 4.73 -16.57 -12.09
C GLY A 22 4.59 -17.03 -10.63
N GLY A 23 4.79 -16.14 -9.66
CA GLY A 23 4.65 -16.42 -8.23
C GLY A 23 3.22 -16.23 -7.68
N PRO A 24 3.01 -16.48 -6.38
CA PRO A 24 1.68 -16.44 -5.77
C PRO A 24 1.19 -15.05 -5.35
N ILE A 25 2.06 -14.03 -5.28
CA ILE A 25 1.68 -12.70 -4.76
C ILE A 25 0.95 -11.91 -5.85
N ILE A 26 -0.37 -11.74 -5.69
CA ILE A 26 -1.25 -11.04 -6.64
C ILE A 26 -1.53 -9.58 -6.31
N LEU A 27 -1.19 -9.12 -5.10
CA LEU A 27 -1.36 -7.74 -4.66
C LEU A 27 -0.41 -7.42 -3.50
N SER A 28 -0.21 -6.14 -3.20
CA SER A 28 0.54 -5.69 -2.02
C SER A 28 -0.18 -4.53 -1.36
N GLN A 29 -0.17 -4.48 -0.03
CA GLN A 29 -0.76 -3.38 0.73
C GLN A 29 0.34 -2.44 1.23
N ILE A 30 0.12 -1.14 1.10
CA ILE A 30 0.93 -0.10 1.75
C ILE A 30 0.06 0.63 2.76
N GLU A 31 0.62 0.94 3.93
CA GLU A 31 -0.14 1.42 5.09
C GLU A 31 -1.24 0.45 5.57
N ASN A 32 -1.83 0.73 6.72
CA ASN A 32 -3.01 -0.01 7.18
C ASN A 32 -3.92 0.89 8.02
N GLU A 33 -5.14 1.11 7.53
CA GLU A 33 -6.18 1.85 8.26
C GLU A 33 -5.79 3.25 8.71
N TYR A 34 -4.86 3.88 7.97
CA TYR A 34 -4.38 5.22 8.30
C TYR A 34 -5.49 6.27 8.21
N GLY A 35 -6.48 6.09 7.34
CA GLY A 35 -7.66 6.96 7.27
C GLY A 35 -8.48 6.99 8.57
N ASN A 36 -8.34 6.01 9.46
CA ASN A 36 -8.99 6.04 10.78
C ASN A 36 -8.28 7.00 11.77
N ILE A 37 -7.01 7.33 11.52
CA ILE A 37 -6.17 8.14 12.41
C ILE A 37 -5.69 9.46 11.80
N ASP A 38 -5.96 9.68 10.50
CA ASP A 38 -5.43 10.81 9.73
C ASP A 38 -5.70 12.17 10.40
N SER A 39 -6.87 12.34 11.01
CA SER A 39 -7.29 13.52 11.75
C SER A 39 -6.38 13.87 12.92
N THR A 40 -5.75 12.87 13.54
CA THR A 40 -4.79 13.07 14.65
C THR A 40 -3.50 13.73 14.15
N TYR A 41 -3.15 13.52 12.88
CA TYR A 41 -1.96 14.08 12.24
C TYR A 41 -2.24 15.39 11.49
N GLY A 42 -3.52 15.81 11.42
CA GLY A 42 -3.94 17.07 10.83
C GLY A 42 -3.45 17.25 9.39
N VAL A 43 -2.89 18.43 9.11
CA VAL A 43 -2.47 18.80 7.74
C VAL A 43 -1.32 17.94 7.19
N ALA A 44 -0.58 17.21 8.03
CA ALA A 44 0.52 16.36 7.61
C ALA A 44 0.06 14.99 7.08
N ALA A 45 -1.17 14.57 7.38
CA ALA A 45 -1.71 13.27 6.98
C ALA A 45 -1.79 13.09 5.45
N LYS A 46 -2.38 14.06 4.75
CA LYS A 46 -2.59 13.98 3.30
C LYS A 46 -1.26 13.94 2.51
N PRO A 47 -0.25 14.78 2.80
CA PRO A 47 1.07 14.63 2.21
C PRO A 47 1.70 13.27 2.47
N TYR A 48 1.53 12.73 3.68
CA TYR A 48 2.07 11.42 4.04
C TYR A 48 1.46 10.28 3.20
N ILE A 49 0.13 10.22 3.08
CA ILE A 49 -0.54 9.20 2.27
C ILE A 49 -0.16 9.29 0.79
N LYS A 50 -0.08 10.50 0.24
CA LYS A 50 0.41 10.71 -1.12
C LYS A 50 1.86 10.24 -1.29
N TRP A 51 2.72 10.52 -0.32
CA TRP A 51 4.10 10.04 -0.33
C TRP A 51 4.18 8.51 -0.25
N ALA A 52 3.42 7.88 0.66
CA ALA A 52 3.39 6.44 0.83
C ALA A 52 2.90 5.73 -0.45
N ALA A 53 1.85 6.27 -1.08
CA ALA A 53 1.33 5.79 -2.34
C ALA A 53 2.37 5.86 -3.46
N ASN A 54 2.97 7.03 -3.68
CA ASN A 54 3.99 7.23 -4.70
C ASN A 54 5.22 6.36 -4.46
N MET A 55 5.62 6.20 -3.20
CA MET A 55 6.73 5.33 -2.81
C MET A 55 6.43 3.87 -3.19
N ALA A 56 5.23 3.36 -2.86
CA ALA A 56 4.84 1.99 -3.20
C ALA A 56 4.79 1.76 -4.72
N LEU A 57 4.18 2.68 -5.47
CA LEU A 57 4.10 2.62 -6.93
C LEU A 57 5.48 2.64 -7.59
N SER A 58 6.43 3.40 -7.03
CA SER A 58 7.81 3.45 -7.54
C SER A 58 8.57 2.13 -7.44
N LEU A 59 8.09 1.18 -6.63
CA LEU A 59 8.71 -0.13 -6.48
C LEU A 59 8.32 -1.10 -7.60
N ASP A 60 7.43 -0.72 -8.51
CA ASP A 60 7.13 -1.42 -9.78
C ASP A 60 6.95 -2.94 -9.63
N THR A 61 6.03 -3.35 -8.77
CA THR A 61 5.73 -4.78 -8.53
C THR A 61 4.95 -5.43 -9.68
N VAL A 62 4.37 -4.61 -10.58
CA VAL A 62 3.51 -5.02 -11.71
C VAL A 62 2.27 -5.82 -11.25
N VAL A 63 1.95 -5.73 -9.96
CA VAL A 63 0.70 -6.19 -9.35
C VAL A 63 0.03 -5.01 -8.65
N PRO A 64 -1.30 -5.03 -8.44
CA PRO A 64 -2.00 -3.94 -7.78
C PRO A 64 -1.44 -3.63 -6.38
N TRP A 65 -1.34 -2.34 -6.08
CA TRP A 65 -1.17 -1.83 -4.72
C TRP A 65 -2.52 -1.46 -4.13
N VAL A 66 -2.68 -1.71 -2.84
CA VAL A 66 -3.91 -1.43 -2.10
C VAL A 66 -3.64 -0.61 -0.85
N MET A 67 -4.64 0.17 -0.43
CA MET A 67 -4.69 0.85 0.87
C MET A 67 -6.02 0.51 1.56
N CYS A 68 -5.94 0.01 2.79
CA CYS A 68 -7.11 -0.36 3.57
C CYS A 68 -7.63 0.84 4.38
N GLN A 69 -8.95 1.05 4.40
CA GLN A 69 -9.64 2.15 5.08
C GLN A 69 -9.00 3.52 4.79
N GLN A 70 -8.77 3.80 3.50
CA GLN A 70 -8.18 5.06 3.03
C GLN A 70 -9.04 5.66 1.91
N SER A 71 -10.07 6.43 2.27
CA SER A 71 -11.04 6.97 1.32
C SER A 71 -10.44 7.89 0.24
N ASP A 72 -9.28 8.49 0.51
CA ASP A 72 -8.53 9.34 -0.40
C ASP A 72 -7.25 8.67 -0.95
N ALA A 73 -7.23 7.33 -1.04
CA ALA A 73 -6.17 6.58 -1.70
C ALA A 73 -5.91 7.13 -3.13
N PRO A 74 -4.66 7.52 -3.46
CA PRO A 74 -4.35 8.06 -4.78
C PRO A 74 -4.38 7.00 -5.88
N ASP A 75 -4.91 7.34 -7.07
CA ASP A 75 -4.82 6.47 -8.25
C ASP A 75 -3.35 6.13 -8.61
N PRO A 76 -3.04 4.90 -9.04
CA PRO A 76 -3.94 3.75 -9.27
C PRO A 76 -4.07 2.81 -8.05
N ILE A 77 -3.83 3.27 -6.82
CA ILE A 77 -3.97 2.42 -5.63
C ILE A 77 -5.45 2.13 -5.37
N VAL A 78 -5.76 0.85 -5.19
CA VAL A 78 -7.14 0.40 -4.94
C VAL A 78 -7.45 0.53 -3.44
N LEU A 79 -8.54 1.22 -3.14
CA LEU A 79 -9.11 1.26 -1.79
C LEU A 79 -9.77 -0.09 -1.45
N PHE A 80 -9.47 -0.62 -0.26
CA PHE A 80 -10.21 -1.72 0.36
C PHE A 80 -10.86 -1.27 1.67
N ILE A 81 -12.10 -1.70 1.89
CA ILE A 81 -12.82 -1.43 3.14
C ILE A 81 -12.73 -2.67 4.02
N ASN A 82 -12.32 -2.47 5.27
CA ASN A 82 -12.30 -3.53 6.27
C ASN A 82 -13.51 -3.42 7.20
N GLN A 83 -14.48 -4.33 7.06
CA GLN A 83 -15.66 -4.41 7.91
C GLN A 83 -15.43 -5.40 9.06
N ILE A 84 -14.44 -5.15 9.93
CA ILE A 84 -14.36 -5.89 11.19
C ILE A 84 -15.27 -5.17 12.20
N GLY A 85 -16.46 -5.71 12.44
CA GLY A 85 -17.31 -5.33 13.58
C GLY A 85 -18.45 -4.33 13.33
N ALA A 86 -18.92 -4.14 12.09
CA ALA A 86 -20.22 -3.50 11.88
C ALA A 86 -21.33 -4.50 12.22
N THR A 87 -21.83 -4.43 13.46
CA THR A 87 -23.16 -4.95 13.85
C THR A 87 -24.25 -4.02 13.33
#